data_AF-A0A2W4S0N3-F1
#
_entry.id   AF-A0A2W4S0N3-F1
#
_cell.length_a   1.000
_cell.length_b   1.000
_cell.length_c   1.000
_cell.angle_alpha   90.00
_cell.angle_beta   90.00
_cell.angle_gamma   90.00
#
_symmetry.space_group_name_H-M   'P 1'
#
loop_
_entity.id
_entity.type
_entity.pdbx_description
1 polymer ?
#
loop_
_entity_poly.entity_id
_entity_poly.type
_entity_poly.pdbx_seq_one_letter_code
_entity_poly.pdbx_strand_id
1 'polypeptide(L)'
;MLKLNLVNTLAFSGVVLMLGYLLRRVFPVLARLNLPAAVLGGLLVSLAVLIARNFEVTLFEVDTTLRSPLMIAFFTTIGFAASVSMLRVGGPQVLIFLALATAFVVLQNVLGVVLALAFGLNPLFGLLAGSVTLAGGPATGLAFAPLFEEAGVSGAAPVALAMAMAGIVSGALIGGPAGGRVVEGKRAG
;
A
#
# COMPACT_ATOMS: atom_id res chain seq x y z
N MET A 1 27.21 -2.59 -15.05
CA MET A 1 26.27 -2.58 -13.91
C MET A 1 26.62 -1.40 -13.01
N LEU A 2 25.73 -0.41 -12.92
CA LEU A 2 25.96 0.77 -12.08
C LEU A 2 25.60 0.44 -10.63
N LYS A 3 26.56 0.53 -9.69
CA LYS A 3 26.28 0.34 -8.27
C LYS A 3 25.91 1.68 -7.64
N LEU A 4 24.67 1.81 -7.21
CA LEU A 4 24.20 2.97 -6.48
C LEU A 4 24.51 2.74 -5.00
N ASN A 5 25.51 3.47 -4.48
CA ASN A 5 25.77 3.49 -3.03
C ASN A 5 24.57 4.10 -2.27
N LEU A 6 24.64 4.10 -0.94
CA LEU A 6 23.61 4.65 -0.06
C LEU A 6 23.12 6.05 -0.46
N VAL A 7 24.03 7.00 -0.70
CA VAL A 7 23.68 8.39 -1.04
C VAL A 7 23.04 8.46 -2.43
N ASN A 8 23.61 7.76 -3.41
CA ASN A 8 23.11 7.72 -4.78
C ASN A 8 21.74 7.06 -4.86
N THR A 9 21.51 5.99 -4.09
CA THR A 9 20.22 5.29 -4.03
C THR A 9 19.14 6.19 -3.43
N LEU A 10 19.47 6.93 -2.37
CA LEU A 10 18.54 7.88 -1.76
C LEU A 10 18.20 9.03 -2.72
N ALA A 11 19.21 9.62 -3.36
CA ALA A 11 19.01 10.68 -4.35
C ALA A 11 18.16 10.19 -5.54
N PHE A 12 18.49 9.01 -6.07
CA PHE A 12 17.72 8.37 -7.13
C PHE A 12 16.27 8.13 -6.72
N SER A 13 16.03 7.60 -5.51
CA SER A 13 14.68 7.41 -4.98
C SER A 13 13.89 8.71 -4.88
N GLY A 14 14.55 9.82 -4.52
CA GLY A 14 13.97 11.16 -4.54
C GLY A 14 13.55 11.62 -5.93
N VAL A 15 14.41 11.42 -6.95
CA VAL A 15 14.08 11.72 -8.35
C VAL A 15 12.89 10.88 -8.82
N VAL A 16 12.88 9.59 -8.49
CA VAL A 16 11.78 8.68 -8.83
C VAL A 16 10.47 9.12 -8.18
N LEU A 17 10.51 9.58 -6.93
CA LEU A 17 9.34 10.16 -6.26
C LEU A 17 8.84 11.43 -6.97
N MET A 18 9.73 12.34 -7.37
CA MET A 18 9.38 13.55 -8.12
C MET A 18 8.75 13.20 -9.48
N LEU A 19 9.26 12.19 -10.18
CA LEU A 19 8.64 11.66 -11.40
C LEU A 19 7.21 11.16 -11.14
N GLY A 20 6.98 10.47 -10.03
CA GLY A 20 5.64 10.05 -9.62
C GLY A 20 4.68 11.22 -9.39
N TYR A 21 5.15 12.31 -8.78
CA TYR A 21 4.36 13.55 -8.64
C TYR A 21 4.08 14.21 -10.00
N LEU A 22 5.07 14.23 -10.89
CA LEU A 22 4.89 14.74 -12.24
C LEU A 22 3.82 13.95 -12.99
N LEU A 23 3.84 12.62 -12.90
CA LEU A 23 2.82 11.76 -13.51
C LEU A 23 1.41 12.09 -13.00
N ARG A 24 1.23 12.26 -11.69
CA ARG A 24 -0.07 12.67 -11.12
C ARG A 24 -0.54 14.02 -11.65
N ARG A 25 0.39 14.95 -11.89
CA ARG A 25 0.07 16.28 -12.43
C ARG A 25 -0.30 16.24 -13.91
N VAL A 26 0.40 15.42 -14.70
CA VAL A 26 0.17 15.26 -16.14
C VAL A 26 -1.10 14.45 -16.42
N PHE A 27 -1.40 13.45 -15.60
CA PHE A 27 -2.58 12.59 -15.75
C PHE A 27 -3.55 12.77 -14.57
N PRO A 28 -4.53 13.68 -14.67
CA PRO A 28 -5.45 14.00 -13.57
C PRO A 28 -6.27 12.80 -13.08
N VAL A 29 -6.47 11.78 -13.93
CA VAL A 29 -7.15 10.54 -13.56
C VAL A 29 -6.40 9.80 -12.45
N LEU A 30 -5.06 9.74 -12.53
CA LEU A 30 -4.22 9.08 -11.52
C LEU A 30 -4.29 9.82 -10.17
N ALA A 31 -4.43 11.15 -10.21
CA ALA A 31 -4.66 11.96 -9.02
C ALA A 31 -6.05 11.70 -8.40
N ARG A 32 -7.10 11.56 -9.22
CA ARG A 32 -8.46 11.23 -8.77
C ARG A 32 -8.55 9.84 -8.10
N LEU A 33 -7.72 8.90 -8.55
CA LEU A 33 -7.65 7.55 -7.97
C LEU A 33 -6.80 7.46 -6.69
N ASN A 34 -6.24 8.56 -6.18
CA ASN A 34 -5.42 8.57 -4.97
C ASN A 34 -4.18 7.65 -4.98
N LEU A 35 -3.69 7.22 -6.15
CA LEU A 35 -2.53 6.31 -6.31
C LEU A 35 -1.22 6.96 -5.86
N PRO A 36 -0.49 6.50 -4.83
CA PRO A 36 0.66 7.22 -4.27
C PRO A 36 1.76 7.55 -5.29
N ALA A 37 2.34 8.75 -5.20
CA ALA A 37 3.40 9.20 -6.13
C ALA A 37 4.60 8.24 -6.14
N ALA A 38 5.04 7.79 -4.96
CA ALA A 38 6.14 6.83 -4.83
C ALA A 38 5.92 5.54 -5.64
N VAL A 39 4.67 5.05 -5.69
CA VAL A 39 4.31 3.83 -6.42
C VAL A 39 4.31 4.08 -7.93
N LEU A 40 3.78 5.21 -8.39
CA LEU A 40 3.78 5.57 -9.81
C LEU A 40 5.19 5.76 -10.36
N GLY A 41 6.05 6.46 -9.61
CA GLY A 41 7.45 6.61 -9.98
C GLY A 41 8.18 5.27 -9.99
N GLY A 42 8.00 4.47 -8.93
CA GLY A 42 8.58 3.13 -8.81
C GLY A 42 8.12 2.19 -9.92
N LEU A 43 6.87 2.29 -10.38
CA LEU A 43 6.33 1.48 -11.47
C LEU A 43 7.10 1.72 -12.77
N LEU A 44 7.38 2.97 -13.12
CA LEU A 44 8.18 3.29 -14.32
C LEU A 44 9.56 2.68 -14.27
N VAL A 45 10.24 2.81 -13.12
CA VAL A 45 11.57 2.22 -12.91
C VAL A 45 11.50 0.70 -12.97
N SER A 46 10.50 0.09 -12.33
CA SER A 46 10.32 -1.36 -12.33
C SER A 46 10.05 -1.91 -13.73
N LEU A 47 9.33 -1.17 -14.56
CA LEU A 47 9.08 -1.52 -15.96
C LEU A 47 10.35 -1.42 -16.79
N ALA A 48 11.15 -0.36 -16.61
CA ALA A 48 12.44 -0.22 -17.28
C ALA A 48 13.40 -1.36 -16.88
N VAL A 49 13.45 -1.71 -15.60
CA VAL A 49 14.24 -2.85 -15.08
C VAL A 49 13.73 -4.17 -15.64
N LEU A 50 12.41 -4.37 -15.73
CA LEU A 50 11.81 -5.58 -16.31
C LEU A 50 12.19 -5.74 -17.79
N ILE A 51 12.06 -4.67 -18.58
CA ILE A 51 12.44 -4.68 -20.00
C ILE A 51 13.93 -5.00 -20.15
N ALA A 52 14.80 -4.36 -19.36
CA ALA A 52 16.24 -4.64 -19.41
C ALA A 52 16.57 -6.09 -19.03
N ARG A 53 15.87 -6.66 -18.04
CA ARG A 53 16.05 -8.07 -17.65
C ARG A 53 15.65 -9.06 -18.75
N ASN A 54 14.69 -8.73 -19.61
CA ASN A 54 14.37 -9.56 -20.78
C ASN A 54 15.52 -9.64 -21.80
N PHE A 55 16.44 -8.69 -21.78
CA PHE A 55 17.68 -8.69 -22.57
C PHE A 55 18.90 -9.15 -21.76
N GLU A 56 18.70 -9.75 -20.58
CA GLU A 56 19.76 -10.16 -19.65
C GLU A 56 20.66 -9.00 -19.16
N VAL A 57 20.17 -7.75 -19.27
CA VAL A 57 20.90 -6.56 -18.85
C VAL A 57 20.50 -6.17 -17.43
N THR A 58 21.49 -6.06 -16.55
CA THR A 58 21.30 -5.46 -15.21
C THR A 58 21.68 -3.98 -15.25
N LEU A 59 20.66 -3.11 -15.21
CA LEU A 59 20.84 -1.65 -15.27
C LEU A 59 21.68 -1.13 -14.09
N PHE A 60 21.17 -1.34 -12.87
CA PHE A 60 21.78 -0.85 -11.64
C PHE A 60 21.47 -1.76 -10.45
N GLU A 61 22.30 -1.68 -9.43
CA GLU A 61 22.11 -2.32 -8.13
C GLU A 61 21.86 -1.22 -7.08
N VAL A 62 20.81 -1.37 -6.27
CA VAL A 62 20.41 -0.39 -5.25
C VAL A 62 20.87 -0.82 -3.86
N ASP A 63 21.32 0.15 -3.08
CA ASP A 63 21.65 -0.05 -1.67
C ASP A 63 20.39 0.13 -0.80
N THR A 64 19.99 -0.92 -0.09
CA THR A 64 18.78 -0.92 0.74
C THR A 64 19.04 -0.68 2.23
N THR A 65 20.26 -0.32 2.61
CA THR A 65 20.68 -0.13 4.01
C THR A 65 19.79 0.86 4.77
N LEU A 66 19.36 1.94 4.11
CA LEU A 66 18.48 2.94 4.72
C LEU A 66 17.00 2.53 4.81
N ARG A 67 16.58 1.44 4.17
CA ARG A 67 15.16 1.06 4.12
C ARG A 67 14.59 0.80 5.51
N SER A 68 15.26 -0.04 6.30
CA SER A 68 14.82 -0.39 7.65
C SER A 68 14.77 0.80 8.61
N PRO A 69 15.83 1.62 8.77
CA PRO A 69 15.75 2.78 9.66
C PRO A 69 14.71 3.82 9.22
N LEU A 70 14.50 4.02 7.91
CA LEU A 70 13.45 4.91 7.41
C LEU A 70 12.04 4.38 7.70
N MET A 71 11.82 3.06 7.55
CA MET A 71 10.54 2.44 7.92
C MET A 71 10.28 2.55 9.42
N ILE A 72 11.28 2.29 10.25
CA ILE A 72 11.18 2.44 11.72
C ILE A 72 10.84 3.89 12.07
N ALA A 73 11.56 4.87 11.51
CA ALA A 73 11.27 6.29 11.74
C ALA A 73 9.83 6.64 11.32
N PHE A 74 9.39 6.21 10.14
CA PHE A 74 8.05 6.47 9.62
C PHE A 74 6.94 5.93 10.55
N PHE A 75 7.00 4.65 10.92
CA PHE A 75 5.99 4.07 11.80
C PHE A 75 6.06 4.61 13.23
N THR A 76 7.25 4.96 13.71
CA THR A 76 7.42 5.63 15.01
C THR A 76 6.75 7.00 15.00
N THR A 77 6.91 7.79 13.94
CA THR A 77 6.23 9.09 13.80
C THR A 77 4.72 8.94 13.71
N ILE A 78 4.18 7.94 13.00
CA ILE A 78 2.75 7.64 13.00
C ILE A 78 2.26 7.28 14.40
N GLY A 79 3.03 6.45 15.12
CA GLY A 79 2.73 6.07 16.50
C GLY A 79 2.67 7.27 17.44
N PHE A 80 3.64 8.20 17.35
CA PHE A 80 3.63 9.44 18.13
C PHE A 80 2.54 10.44 17.71
N ALA A 81 2.15 10.43 16.44
CA ALA A 81 1.03 11.25 15.97
C ALA A 81 -0.30 10.76 16.55
N ALA A 82 -0.46 9.47 16.83
CA ALA A 82 -1.63 8.95 17.53
C ALA A 82 -1.61 9.38 19.00
N SER A 83 -2.66 10.06 19.45
CA SER A 83 -2.79 10.50 20.85
C SER A 83 -4.12 10.10 21.44
N VAL A 84 -4.12 9.76 22.74
CA VAL A 84 -5.35 9.48 23.50
C VAL A 84 -6.29 10.69 23.47
N SER A 85 -5.74 11.91 23.39
CA SER A 85 -6.52 13.13 23.20
C SER A 85 -7.35 13.09 21.92
N MET A 86 -6.77 12.71 20.78
CA MET A 86 -7.52 12.57 19.52
C MET A 86 -8.60 11.47 19.59
N LEU A 87 -8.32 10.35 20.26
CA LEU A 87 -9.33 9.30 20.46
C LEU A 87 -10.51 9.80 21.30
N ARG A 88 -10.24 10.60 22.33
CA ARG A 88 -11.29 11.20 23.17
C ARG A 88 -12.16 12.19 22.40
N VAL A 89 -11.60 12.96 21.47
CA VAL A 89 -12.37 13.89 20.61
C VAL A 89 -13.41 13.14 19.76
N GLY A 90 -13.06 11.96 19.26
CA GLY A 90 -14.00 11.14 18.50
C GLY A 90 -15.06 10.40 19.35
N GLY A 91 -14.88 10.38 20.68
CA GLY A 91 -15.87 9.86 21.63
C GLY A 91 -16.30 8.40 21.38
N PRO A 92 -17.55 8.02 21.68
CA PRO A 92 -18.02 6.64 21.55
C PRO A 92 -18.10 6.16 20.09
N GLN A 93 -18.16 7.08 19.12
CA GLN A 93 -18.20 6.72 17.69
C GLN A 93 -16.90 6.03 17.24
N VAL A 94 -15.76 6.36 17.86
CA VAL A 94 -14.48 5.69 17.56
C VAL A 94 -14.53 4.23 17.95
N LEU A 95 -15.12 3.89 19.11
CA LEU A 95 -15.26 2.50 19.55
C LEU A 95 -16.21 1.71 18.66
N ILE A 96 -17.34 2.32 18.26
CA ILE A 96 -18.28 1.69 17.33
C ILE A 96 -17.62 1.45 15.98
N PHE A 97 -16.91 2.45 15.45
CA PHE A 97 -16.15 2.32 14.21
C PHE A 97 -15.09 1.22 14.31
N LEU A 98 -14.32 1.19 15.40
CA LEU A 98 -13.31 0.16 15.64
C LEU A 98 -13.93 -1.24 15.67
N ALA A 99 -15.06 -1.41 16.37
CA ALA A 99 -15.75 -2.70 16.45
C ALA A 99 -16.23 -3.16 15.06
N LEU A 100 -16.87 -2.26 14.30
CA LEU A 100 -17.34 -2.56 12.94
C LEU A 100 -16.19 -2.86 11.98
N ALA A 101 -15.13 -2.05 12.01
CA ALA A 101 -13.94 -2.25 11.19
C ALA A 101 -13.24 -3.58 11.54
N THR A 102 -13.16 -3.92 12.82
CA THR A 102 -12.58 -5.19 13.28
C THR A 102 -13.42 -6.37 12.79
N ALA A 103 -14.74 -6.32 12.93
CA ALA A 103 -15.63 -7.36 12.41
C ALA A 103 -15.48 -7.53 10.88
N PHE A 104 -15.38 -6.42 10.14
CA PHE A 104 -15.16 -6.45 8.70
C PHE A 104 -13.80 -7.05 8.32
N VAL A 105 -12.74 -6.71 9.05
CA VAL A 105 -11.39 -7.29 8.87
C VAL A 105 -11.39 -8.79 9.14
N VAL A 106 -12.09 -9.25 10.17
CA VAL A 106 -12.23 -10.69 10.46
C VAL A 106 -12.94 -11.40 9.31
N LEU A 107 -14.05 -10.85 8.83
CA LEU A 107 -14.77 -11.40 7.66
C LEU A 107 -13.88 -11.43 6.42
N GLN A 108 -13.13 -10.35 6.18
CA GLN A 108 -12.19 -10.24 5.06
C GLN A 108 -11.07 -11.28 5.16
N ASN A 109 -10.55 -11.56 6.35
CA ASN A 109 -9.54 -12.60 6.56
C ASN A 109 -10.09 -14.00 6.28
N VAL A 110 -11.31 -14.30 6.76
CA VAL A 110 -11.96 -15.59 6.48
C VAL A 110 -12.15 -15.76 4.97
N LEU A 111 -12.71 -14.75 4.29
CA LEU A 111 -12.89 -14.76 2.84
C LEU A 111 -11.55 -14.90 2.09
N GLY A 112 -10.54 -14.13 2.50
CA GLY A 112 -9.20 -14.18 1.89
C GLY A 112 -8.55 -15.55 2.02
N VAL A 113 -8.61 -16.17 3.20
CA VAL A 113 -8.09 -17.52 3.44
C VAL A 113 -8.84 -18.56 2.62
N VAL A 114 -10.17 -18.51 2.60
CA VAL A 114 -10.99 -19.44 1.81
C VAL A 114 -10.65 -19.35 0.32
N LEU A 115 -10.53 -18.13 -0.22
CA LEU A 115 -10.14 -17.92 -1.61
C LEU A 115 -8.72 -18.42 -1.89
N ALA A 116 -7.75 -18.11 -1.00
CA ALA A 116 -6.37 -18.59 -1.15
C ALA A 116 -6.31 -20.12 -1.24
N LEU A 117 -7.03 -20.81 -0.35
CA LEU A 117 -7.15 -22.27 -0.36
C LEU A 117 -7.81 -22.79 -1.65
N ALA A 118 -8.86 -22.14 -2.13
CA ALA A 118 -9.54 -22.51 -3.37
C ALA A 118 -8.64 -22.41 -4.61
N PHE A 119 -7.66 -21.48 -4.60
CA PHE A 119 -6.66 -21.33 -5.65
C PHE A 119 -5.38 -22.16 -5.40
N GLY A 120 -5.32 -22.97 -4.34
CA GLY A 120 -4.14 -23.77 -3.99
C GLY A 120 -2.95 -22.93 -3.51
N LEU A 121 -3.20 -21.71 -3.01
CA LEU A 121 -2.20 -20.80 -2.48
C LEU A 121 -2.04 -20.95 -0.96
N ASN A 122 -0.93 -20.46 -0.42
CA ASN A 122 -0.72 -20.37 1.02
C ASN A 122 -1.85 -19.52 1.67
N PRO A 123 -2.53 -19.98 2.73
CA PRO A 123 -3.57 -19.21 3.42
C PRO A 123 -3.17 -17.78 3.78
N LEU A 124 -1.90 -17.57 4.15
CA LEU A 124 -1.35 -16.27 4.49
C LEU A 124 -1.34 -15.30 3.31
N PHE A 125 -1.30 -15.80 2.07
CA PHE A 125 -1.51 -15.00 0.86
C PHE A 125 -2.86 -14.28 0.92
N GLY A 126 -3.91 -14.97 1.40
CA GLY A 126 -5.25 -14.41 1.54
C GLY A 126 -5.33 -13.27 2.55
N LEU A 127 -4.60 -13.35 3.67
CA LEU A 127 -4.51 -12.24 4.63
C LEU A 127 -3.72 -11.07 4.05
N LEU A 128 -2.60 -11.37 3.38
CA LEU A 128 -1.73 -10.37 2.76
C LEU A 128 -2.47 -9.59 1.68
N ALA A 129 -3.15 -10.28 0.76
CA ALA A 129 -3.97 -9.68 -0.29
C ALA A 129 -5.28 -9.06 0.22
N GLY A 130 -5.70 -9.45 1.42
CA GLY A 130 -6.90 -9.02 2.10
C GLY A 130 -6.65 -7.86 3.06
N SER A 131 -6.92 -8.09 4.35
CA SER A 131 -6.94 -7.04 5.36
C SER A 131 -5.61 -6.29 5.51
N VAL A 132 -4.47 -6.97 5.39
CA VAL A 132 -3.14 -6.38 5.60
C VAL A 132 -2.92 -5.23 4.61
N THR A 133 -3.35 -5.40 3.35
CA THR A 133 -3.20 -4.37 2.32
C THR A 133 -4.42 -3.51 2.11
N LEU A 134 -5.63 -4.07 2.19
CA LEU A 134 -6.87 -3.36 1.86
C LEU A 134 -7.34 -2.48 3.03
N ALA A 135 -7.12 -2.91 4.28
CA ALA A 135 -7.36 -2.07 5.46
C ALA A 135 -6.08 -1.35 5.91
N GLY A 136 -4.94 -2.06 5.92
CA GLY A 136 -3.66 -1.51 6.37
C GLY A 136 -2.92 -0.63 5.35
N GLY A 137 -3.27 -0.72 4.07
CA GLY A 137 -2.64 0.04 2.99
C GLY A 137 -1.24 -0.46 2.58
N PRO A 138 -0.59 0.25 1.62
CA PRO A 138 0.69 -0.17 1.06
C PRO A 138 1.82 -0.19 2.09
N ALA A 139 1.79 0.73 3.06
CA ALA A 139 2.82 0.82 4.09
C ALA A 139 2.82 -0.42 4.99
N THR A 140 1.67 -0.81 5.52
CA THR A 140 1.50 -2.01 6.34
C THR A 140 1.86 -3.27 5.54
N GLY A 141 1.33 -3.40 4.32
CA GLY A 141 1.67 -4.51 3.44
C GLY A 141 3.18 -4.68 3.21
N LEU A 142 3.89 -3.59 2.90
CA LEU A 142 5.34 -3.61 2.67
C LEU A 142 6.14 -3.80 3.97
N ALA A 143 5.65 -3.31 5.10
CA ALA A 143 6.31 -3.48 6.39
C ALA A 143 6.31 -4.95 6.85
N PHE A 144 5.20 -5.65 6.63
CA PHE A 144 5.04 -7.04 7.04
C PHE A 144 5.43 -8.04 5.94
N ALA A 145 5.60 -7.61 4.69
CA ALA A 145 5.97 -8.50 3.58
C ALA A 145 7.13 -9.47 3.88
N PRO A 146 8.26 -9.06 4.50
CA PRO A 146 9.33 -10.00 4.83
C PRO A 146 8.88 -11.16 5.72
N LEU A 147 8.02 -10.88 6.73
CA LEU A 147 7.46 -11.91 7.61
C LEU A 147 6.56 -12.88 6.86
N PHE A 148 5.80 -12.39 5.87
CA PHE A 148 4.99 -13.24 5.00
C PHE A 148 5.85 -14.10 4.07
N GLU A 149 6.97 -13.58 3.55
CA GLU A 149 7.91 -14.38 2.75
C GLU A 149 8.56 -15.49 3.58
N GLU A 150 9.01 -15.18 4.80
CA GLU A 150 9.53 -16.16 5.75
C GLU A 150 8.49 -17.24 6.09
N ALA A 151 7.21 -16.87 6.16
CA ALA A 151 6.09 -17.78 6.39
C ALA A 151 5.62 -18.52 5.11
N GLY A 152 6.36 -18.42 4.00
CA GLY A 152 6.15 -19.19 2.79
C GLY A 152 5.23 -18.55 1.74
N VAL A 153 4.96 -17.24 1.83
CA VAL A 153 4.27 -16.49 0.77
C VAL A 153 5.30 -15.93 -0.21
N SER A 154 5.44 -16.56 -1.38
CA SER A 154 6.39 -16.10 -2.40
C SER A 154 6.00 -14.72 -2.94
N GLY A 155 6.98 -13.81 -3.02
CA GLY A 155 6.78 -12.48 -3.61
C GLY A 155 5.80 -11.61 -2.83
N ALA A 156 5.82 -11.68 -1.50
CA ALA A 156 4.87 -10.98 -0.64
C ALA A 156 4.90 -9.46 -0.86
N ALA A 157 6.07 -8.84 -1.06
CA ALA A 157 6.15 -7.39 -1.25
C ALA A 157 5.47 -6.90 -2.55
N PRO A 158 5.76 -7.48 -3.73
CA PRO A 158 5.02 -7.19 -4.97
C PRO A 158 3.51 -7.44 -4.85
N VAL A 159 3.10 -8.57 -4.24
CA VAL A 159 1.68 -8.89 -4.03
C VAL A 159 1.03 -7.83 -3.14
N ALA A 160 1.68 -7.48 -2.04
CA ALA A 160 1.16 -6.50 -1.10
C ALA A 160 0.94 -5.14 -1.77
N LEU A 161 1.91 -4.70 -2.57
CA LEU A 161 1.81 -3.45 -3.31
C LEU A 161 0.69 -3.50 -4.35
N ALA A 162 0.61 -4.57 -5.13
CA ALA A 162 -0.43 -4.75 -6.16
C ALA A 162 -1.84 -4.73 -5.55
N MET A 163 -2.05 -5.48 -4.47
CA MET A 163 -3.34 -5.57 -3.80
C MET A 163 -3.73 -4.28 -3.09
N ALA A 164 -2.77 -3.57 -2.48
CA ALA A 164 -3.04 -2.25 -1.92
C ALA A 164 -3.46 -1.24 -3.00
N MET A 165 -2.84 -1.26 -4.17
CA MET A 165 -3.24 -0.38 -5.29
C MET A 165 -4.61 -0.75 -5.84
N ALA A 166 -4.89 -2.05 -5.99
CA ALA A 166 -6.22 -2.54 -6.39
C ALA A 166 -7.30 -2.09 -5.39
N GLY A 167 -6.99 -2.13 -4.10
CA GLY A 167 -7.85 -1.62 -3.03
C GLY A 167 -8.12 -0.12 -3.13
N ILE A 168 -7.08 0.68 -3.39
CA ILE A 168 -7.22 2.12 -3.58
C ILE A 168 -8.10 2.45 -4.79
N VAL A 169 -7.88 1.78 -5.93
CA VAL A 169 -8.66 2.01 -7.15
C VAL A 169 -10.10 1.58 -6.96
N SER A 170 -10.34 0.36 -6.47
CA SER A 170 -11.70 -0.14 -6.23
C SER A 170 -12.43 0.68 -5.16
N GLY A 171 -11.73 1.07 -4.09
CA GLY A 171 -12.24 1.95 -3.05
C GLY A 171 -12.63 3.33 -3.58
N ALA A 172 -11.83 3.93 -4.47
CA ALA A 172 -12.17 5.20 -5.11
C ALA A 172 -13.41 5.09 -6.02
N LEU A 173 -13.51 4.00 -6.79
CA LEU A 173 -14.61 3.77 -7.72
C LEU A 173 -15.95 3.47 -7.01
N ILE A 174 -15.91 2.74 -5.90
CA ILE A 174 -17.11 2.33 -5.16
C ILE A 174 -17.47 3.37 -4.08
N GLY A 175 -16.46 3.84 -3.34
CA GLY A 175 -16.63 4.74 -2.20
C GLY A 175 -17.05 6.15 -2.60
N GLY A 176 -16.58 6.66 -3.74
CA GLY A 176 -16.96 7.99 -4.25
C GLY A 176 -18.47 8.12 -4.48
N PRO A 177 -19.08 7.28 -5.33
CA PRO A 177 -20.53 7.29 -5.56
C PRO A 177 -21.35 6.98 -4.30
N ALA A 178 -20.90 6.01 -3.48
CA ALA A 178 -21.61 5.65 -2.25
C ALA A 178 -21.63 6.81 -1.24
N GLY A 179 -20.49 7.46 -1.03
CA GLY A 179 -20.38 8.63 -0.16
C GLY A 179 -21.19 9.82 -0.68
N GLY A 180 -21.15 10.06 -2.00
CA GLY A 180 -21.94 11.12 -2.64
C GLY A 180 -23.44 10.97 -2.38
N ARG A 181 -23.99 9.75 -2.57
CA ARG A 181 -25.40 9.46 -2.30
C ARG A 181 -25.80 9.70 -0.84
N VAL A 182 -24.93 9.36 0.11
CA VAL A 182 -25.21 9.57 1.55
C VAL A 182 -25.24 11.06 1.90
N VAL A 183 -24.36 11.87 1.30
CA VAL A 183 -24.31 13.31 1.56
C VAL A 183 -25.46 14.05 0.87
N GLU A 184 -25.79 13.69 -0.37
CA GLU A 184 -26.91 14.27 -1.10
C GLU A 184 -28.27 13.92 -0.47
N GLY A 185 -28.44 12.67 -0.02
CA GLY A 185 -29.65 12.25 0.69
C GLY A 185 -29.90 12.99 2.00
N LYS A 186 -28.85 13.50 2.66
CA LYS A 186 -28.96 14.34 3.87
C LYS A 186 -29.23 15.82 3.59
N ARG A 187 -29.04 16.30 2.36
CA ARG A 187 -29.37 17.68 1.96
C ARG A 187 -30.82 17.82 1.49
N ALA A 188 -31.51 16.71 1.22
CA ALA A 188 -32.86 16.67 0.66
C ALA A 188 -33.96 16.40 1.71
N GLY A 189 -33.63 16.33 3.00
CA GLY A 189 -34.58 16.19 4.11
C GLY A 189 -34.28 17.20 5.20
#